data_AF-A0AAV4CX38-F1
#
_entry.id   AF-A0AAV4CX38-F1
#
_cell.length_a   1.000
_cell.length_b   1.000
_cell.length_c   1.000
_cell.angle_alpha   90.00
_cell.angle_beta   90.00
_cell.angle_gamma   90.00
#
_symmetry.space_group_name_H-M   'P 1'
#
loop_
_entity.id
_entity.type
_entity.pdbx_description
1 polymer ?
#
loop_
_entity_poly.entity_id
_entity_poly.type
_entity_poly.pdbx_seq_one_letter_code
_entity_poly.pdbx_strand_id
1 'polypeptide(L)'
;MIIQERFRNTIKTSKSLPGADCDSDHIPVMCKFQIKLKKLRKAKSNPKFQMDLLKADEKLRDKTAIAVHEKYETLNNISEVKELWSEIKNSLNEVIEKNVPQKDKKEHKKWINKVVLDLMEERRKLTNAEAKYNDLKRNIEIKYNAAKEEWINQQCQERAKYRQQIHAC
;
A
#
# COMPACT_ATOMS: atom_id res chain seq x y z
N MET A 1 -14.29 -37.35 -10.73
CA MET A 1 -14.72 -36.24 -9.83
C MET A 1 -13.48 -35.49 -9.38
N ILE A 2 -13.35 -34.21 -9.74
CA ILE A 2 -12.09 -33.44 -9.65
C ILE A 2 -11.72 -33.07 -8.19
N ILE A 3 -12.66 -33.17 -7.24
CA ILE A 3 -12.42 -32.85 -5.83
C ILE A 3 -11.99 -34.08 -5.01
N GLN A 4 -11.05 -33.87 -4.08
CA GLN A 4 -10.64 -34.88 -3.12
C GLN A 4 -11.80 -35.31 -2.22
N GLU A 5 -11.83 -36.60 -1.86
CA GLU A 5 -12.90 -37.22 -1.10
C GLU A 5 -13.21 -36.51 0.23
N ARG A 6 -12.16 -36.12 0.96
CA ARG A 6 -12.27 -35.40 2.24
C ARG A 6 -13.03 -34.08 2.18
N PHE A 7 -13.18 -33.47 0.99
CA PHE A 7 -13.86 -32.19 0.81
C PHE A 7 -15.25 -32.32 0.20
N ARG A 8 -15.71 -33.53 -0.15
CA ARG A 8 -17.01 -33.72 -0.80
C ARG A 8 -18.17 -33.23 0.05
N ASN A 9 -18.13 -33.50 1.35
CA ASN A 9 -19.15 -33.09 2.32
C ASN A 9 -19.26 -31.57 2.50
N THR A 10 -18.29 -30.81 1.98
CA THR A 10 -18.28 -29.35 2.07
C THR A 10 -19.07 -28.69 0.94
N ILE A 11 -19.31 -29.39 -0.16
CA ILE A 11 -20.10 -28.89 -1.28
C ILE A 11 -21.59 -28.97 -0.91
N LYS A 12 -22.30 -27.86 -1.01
CA LYS A 12 -23.75 -27.80 -0.79
C LYS A 12 -24.54 -27.93 -2.08
N THR A 13 -24.09 -27.24 -3.12
CA THR A 13 -24.77 -27.22 -4.42
C THR A 13 -23.75 -26.94 -5.51
N SER A 14 -23.91 -27.57 -6.67
CA SER A 14 -23.17 -27.24 -7.89
C SER A 14 -24.17 -27.16 -9.03
N LYS A 15 -24.18 -26.06 -9.78
CA LYS A 15 -25.10 -25.85 -10.91
C LYS A 15 -24.45 -25.03 -12.03
N SER A 16 -24.77 -25.37 -13.27
CA SER A 16 -24.48 -24.52 -14.43
C SER A 16 -25.44 -23.33 -14.46
N LEU A 17 -24.98 -22.22 -15.01
CA LEU A 17 -25.74 -20.97 -15.15
C LEU A 17 -25.84 -20.60 -16.65
N PRO A 18 -26.66 -21.30 -17.44
CA PRO A 18 -26.77 -21.08 -18.88
C PRO A 18 -27.37 -19.72 -19.26
N GLY A 19 -28.04 -19.03 -18.34
CA GLY A 19 -28.56 -17.68 -18.54
C GLY A 19 -27.68 -16.57 -17.98
N ALA A 20 -26.43 -16.87 -17.61
CA ALA A 20 -25.49 -15.84 -17.21
C ALA A 20 -24.99 -15.10 -18.45
N ASP A 21 -25.14 -13.78 -18.47
CA ASP A 21 -24.56 -12.93 -19.49
C ASP A 21 -23.05 -12.84 -19.26
N CYS A 22 -22.32 -13.73 -19.93
CA CYS A 22 -20.87 -13.79 -19.95
C CYS A 22 -20.48 -13.69 -21.42
N ASP A 23 -19.61 -12.74 -21.77
CA ASP A 23 -19.05 -12.56 -23.12
C ASP A 23 -18.01 -13.67 -23.43
N SER A 24 -18.46 -14.92 -23.33
CA SER A 24 -17.69 -16.15 -23.56
C SER A 24 -18.65 -17.24 -24.04
N ASP A 25 -18.13 -18.11 -24.89
CA ASP A 25 -18.77 -19.35 -25.36
C ASP A 25 -18.95 -20.41 -24.25
N HIS A 26 -18.47 -20.17 -23.04
CA HIS A 26 -18.56 -21.09 -21.91
C HIS A 26 -19.70 -20.76 -20.95
N ILE A 27 -20.47 -21.78 -20.57
CA ILE A 27 -21.49 -21.68 -19.52
C ILE A 27 -20.81 -21.69 -18.14
N PRO A 28 -20.94 -20.63 -17.33
CA PRO A 28 -20.34 -20.61 -16.01
C PRO A 28 -20.99 -21.62 -15.07
N VAL A 29 -20.19 -22.20 -14.18
CA VAL A 29 -20.65 -23.13 -13.14
C VAL A 29 -20.49 -22.47 -11.78
N MET A 30 -21.57 -22.46 -11.00
CA MET A 30 -21.58 -21.96 -9.63
C MET A 30 -21.60 -23.12 -8.64
N CYS A 31 -20.65 -23.11 -7.72
CA CYS A 31 -20.60 -24.07 -6.61
C CYS A 31 -20.64 -23.35 -5.26
N LYS A 32 -21.49 -23.83 -4.34
CA LYS A 32 -21.56 -23.32 -2.97
C LYS A 32 -20.82 -24.29 -2.04
N PHE A 33 -19.84 -23.77 -1.31
CA PHE A 33 -19.07 -24.52 -0.34
C PHE A 33 -19.36 -24.01 1.08
N GLN A 34 -19.47 -24.91 2.05
CA GLN A 34 -19.48 -24.61 3.47
C GLN A 34 -18.16 -25.05 4.09
N ILE A 35 -17.17 -24.14 4.11
CA ILE A 35 -15.84 -24.38 4.68
C ILE A 35 -15.37 -23.20 5.51
N LYS A 36 -14.61 -23.47 6.57
CA LYS A 36 -13.85 -22.44 7.31
C LYS A 36 -12.47 -22.33 6.68
N LEU A 37 -12.19 -21.22 6.01
CA LEU A 37 -10.85 -20.94 5.46
C LEU A 37 -9.92 -20.46 6.57
N LYS A 38 -8.69 -20.97 6.60
CA LYS A 38 -7.64 -20.44 7.47
C LYS A 38 -7.26 -19.05 6.97
N LYS A 39 -7.27 -18.06 7.86
CA LYS A 39 -6.70 -16.74 7.56
C LYS A 39 -5.18 -16.89 7.39
N LEU A 40 -4.69 -16.60 6.19
CA LEU A 40 -3.26 -16.49 5.96
C LEU A 40 -2.75 -15.24 6.71
N ARG A 41 -1.85 -15.45 7.68
CA ARG A 41 -1.12 -14.34 8.29
C ARG A 41 -0.09 -13.90 7.25
N LYS A 42 -0.26 -12.70 6.70
CA LYS A 42 0.79 -12.08 5.90
C LYS A 42 2.01 -11.90 6.80
N ALA A 43 3.19 -12.29 6.32
CA ALA A 43 4.43 -11.99 7.02
C ALA A 43 4.50 -10.48 7.27
N LYS A 44 5.08 -10.08 8.42
CA LYS A 44 5.37 -8.67 8.67
C LYS A 44 6.34 -8.22 7.57
N SER A 45 5.91 -7.27 6.74
CA SER A 45 6.78 -6.65 5.76
C SER A 45 7.69 -5.67 6.50
N ASN A 46 9.00 -5.74 6.22
CA ASN A 46 9.96 -4.79 6.76
C ASN A 46 9.57 -3.36 6.35
N PRO A 47 9.74 -2.37 7.24
CA PRO A 47 9.52 -0.97 6.88
C PRO A 47 10.41 -0.61 5.69
N LYS A 48 9.84 0.12 4.73
CA LYS A 48 10.62 0.73 3.65
C LYS A 48 11.05 2.12 4.12
N PHE A 49 12.29 2.49 3.88
CA PHE A 49 12.81 3.82 4.22
C PHE A 49 12.90 4.70 2.97
N GLN A 50 12.81 6.01 3.15
CA GLN A 50 12.93 6.98 2.05
C GLN A 50 14.40 7.19 1.69
N MET A 51 15.00 6.23 1.00
CA MET A 51 16.41 6.29 0.58
C MET A 51 16.68 7.46 -0.39
N ASP A 52 15.67 7.90 -1.14
CA ASP A 52 15.80 9.06 -2.03
C ASP A 52 16.01 10.36 -1.25
N LEU A 53 15.33 10.52 -0.10
CA LEU A 53 15.56 11.65 0.80
C LEU A 53 16.95 11.62 1.41
N LEU A 54 17.45 10.43 1.78
CA LEU A 54 18.80 10.28 2.30
C LEU A 54 19.87 10.70 1.28
N LYS A 55 19.61 10.51 -0.02
CA LYS A 55 20.51 10.95 -1.09
C LYS A 55 20.41 12.44 -1.38
N ALA A 56 19.20 13.00 -1.32
CA ALA A 56 18.92 14.37 -1.70
C ALA A 56 19.19 15.39 -0.56
N ASP A 57 18.95 15.01 0.68
CA ASP A 57 19.09 15.89 1.85
C ASP A 57 20.47 15.69 2.51
N GLU A 58 21.32 16.70 2.33
CA GLU A 58 22.66 16.77 2.88
C GLU A 58 22.68 16.73 4.42
N LYS A 59 21.77 17.44 5.09
CA LYS A 59 21.74 17.48 6.56
C LYS A 59 21.38 16.11 7.13
N LEU A 60 20.43 15.44 6.50
CA LEU A 60 20.02 14.09 6.88
C LEU A 60 21.16 13.10 6.70
N ARG A 61 21.84 13.17 5.55
CA ARG A 61 22.99 12.32 5.24
C ARG A 61 24.11 12.49 6.26
N ASP A 62 24.51 13.72 6.55
CA ASP A 62 25.60 14.00 7.48
C ASP A 62 25.26 13.53 8.89
N LYS A 63 24.02 13.79 9.34
CA LYS A 63 23.53 13.29 10.63
C LYS A 63 23.56 11.75 10.71
N THR A 64 23.13 11.07 9.64
CA THR A 64 23.18 9.61 9.60
C THR A 64 24.62 9.08 9.60
N ALA A 65 25.53 9.73 8.88
CA ALA A 65 26.92 9.33 8.81
C ALA A 65 27.62 9.42 10.18
N ILE A 66 27.38 10.52 10.90
CA ILE A 66 27.89 10.70 12.27
C ILE A 66 27.36 9.59 13.19
N ALA A 67 26.04 9.32 13.15
CA ALA A 67 25.44 8.28 13.98
C ALA A 67 25.94 6.86 13.66
N VAL A 68 26.23 6.56 12.39
CA VAL A 68 26.87 5.29 11.99
C VAL A 68 28.29 5.22 12.56
N HIS A 69 29.06 6.29 12.44
CA HIS A 69 30.44 6.32 12.91
C HIS A 69 30.52 6.14 14.44
N GLU A 70 29.71 6.87 15.21
CA GLU A 70 29.62 6.71 16.67
C GLU A 70 29.30 5.28 17.09
N LYS A 71 28.35 4.63 16.40
CA LYS A 71 28.01 3.22 16.66
C LYS A 71 29.14 2.28 16.26
N TYR A 72 29.85 2.55 15.18
CA TYR A 72 30.95 1.70 14.74
C TYR A 72 32.11 1.72 15.73
N GLU A 73 32.45 2.88 16.29
CA GLU A 73 33.48 3.00 17.34
C GLU A 73 33.17 2.13 18.56
N THR A 74 31.89 1.93 18.89
CA THR A 74 31.49 1.05 20.01
C THR A 74 31.68 -0.45 19.74
N LEU A 75 31.89 -0.84 18.47
CA LEU A 75 32.01 -2.24 18.04
C LEU A 75 33.46 -2.76 17.97
N ASN A 76 34.45 -1.91 18.23
CA ASN A 76 35.88 -2.20 18.04
C ASN A 76 36.44 -3.36 18.89
N ASN A 77 35.68 -3.88 19.84
CA ASN A 77 36.13 -4.91 20.80
C ASN A 77 35.63 -6.33 20.49
N ILE A 78 34.95 -6.56 19.35
CA ILE A 78 34.38 -7.87 19.02
C ILE A 78 35.39 -8.66 18.17
N SER A 79 35.95 -9.73 18.75
CA SER A 79 36.95 -10.57 18.07
C SER A 79 36.34 -11.64 17.16
N GLU A 80 35.09 -12.06 17.39
CA GLU A 80 34.44 -13.09 16.58
C GLU A 80 33.78 -12.48 15.33
N VAL A 81 34.20 -12.92 14.14
CA VAL A 81 33.75 -12.36 12.85
C VAL A 81 32.24 -12.45 12.66
N LYS A 82 31.62 -13.56 13.11
CA LYS A 82 30.17 -13.78 12.95
C LYS A 82 29.36 -12.84 13.84
N GLU A 83 29.82 -12.64 15.07
CA GLU A 83 29.21 -11.72 16.02
C GLU A 83 29.40 -10.27 15.56
N LEU A 84 30.62 -9.91 15.14
CA LEU A 84 30.95 -8.60 14.59
C LEU A 84 30.02 -8.26 13.41
N TRP A 85 29.82 -9.19 12.48
CA TRP A 85 28.91 -8.99 11.34
C TRP A 85 27.46 -8.76 11.79
N SER A 86 26.98 -9.53 12.76
CA SER A 86 25.63 -9.38 13.32
C SER A 86 25.46 -8.00 13.95
N GLU A 87 26.45 -7.54 14.72
CA GLU A 87 26.40 -6.25 15.39
C GLU A 87 26.53 -5.06 14.43
N ILE A 88 27.38 -5.16 13.40
CA ILE A 88 27.43 -4.14 12.34
C ILE A 88 26.07 -4.04 11.64
N LYS A 89 25.44 -5.16 11.32
CA LYS A 89 24.13 -5.17 10.68
C LYS A 89 23.05 -4.57 11.59
N ASN A 90 23.05 -4.92 12.88
CA ASN A 90 22.06 -4.43 13.84
C ASN A 90 22.23 -2.93 14.08
N SER A 91 23.46 -2.47 14.31
CA SER A 91 23.77 -1.04 14.49
C SER A 91 23.36 -0.22 13.28
N LEU A 92 23.63 -0.69 12.06
CA LEU A 92 23.19 -0.02 10.85
C LEU A 92 21.66 0.08 10.76
N ASN A 93 20.95 -1.02 11.04
CA ASN A 93 19.49 -1.01 11.03
C ASN A 93 18.92 -0.06 12.09
N GLU A 94 19.50 -0.01 13.30
CA GLU A 94 19.10 0.93 14.35
C GLU A 94 19.29 2.39 13.93
N VAL A 95 20.43 2.71 13.32
CA VAL A 95 20.74 4.08 12.88
C VAL A 95 19.78 4.51 11.77
N ILE A 96 19.51 3.62 10.82
CA ILE A 96 18.53 3.86 9.75
C ILE A 96 17.13 4.03 10.33
N GLU A 97 16.69 3.16 11.25
CA GLU A 97 15.38 3.23 11.88
C GLU A 97 15.16 4.53 12.66
N LYS A 98 16.20 5.06 13.30
CA LYS A 98 16.12 6.29 14.11
C LYS A 98 16.18 7.56 13.27
N ASN A 99 16.98 7.58 12.22
CA ASN A 99 17.29 8.82 11.49
C ASN A 99 16.59 8.93 10.14
N VAL A 100 16.39 7.82 9.42
CA VAL A 100 15.81 7.87 8.08
C VAL A 100 14.29 7.73 8.19
N PRO A 101 13.50 8.66 7.62
CA PRO A 101 12.06 8.55 7.67
C PRO A 101 11.56 7.32 6.91
N GLN A 102 10.55 6.66 7.48
CA GLN A 102 9.89 5.53 6.83
C GLN A 102 9.03 6.02 5.67
N LYS A 103 9.07 5.30 4.56
CA LYS A 103 8.18 5.51 3.43
C LYS A 103 6.77 5.14 3.85
N ASP A 104 5.83 6.03 3.55
CA ASP A 104 4.42 5.80 3.81
C ASP A 104 3.96 4.49 3.17
N LYS A 105 3.26 3.67 3.96
CA LYS A 105 2.74 2.35 3.52
C LYS A 105 1.64 2.47 2.46
N LYS A 106 1.11 3.66 2.23
CA LYS A 106 -0.01 3.92 1.32
C LYS A 106 0.41 4.95 0.30
N GLU A 107 0.86 4.49 -0.86
CA GLU A 107 0.86 5.33 -2.04
C GLU A 107 -0.60 5.54 -2.45
N HIS A 108 -1.12 6.72 -2.14
CA HIS A 108 -2.42 7.14 -2.66
C HIS A 108 -2.27 7.54 -4.12
N LYS A 109 -3.36 7.45 -4.88
CA LYS A 109 -3.38 7.97 -6.26
C LYS A 109 -3.02 9.45 -6.21
N LYS A 110 -2.21 9.92 -7.15
CA LYS A 110 -1.66 11.30 -7.17
C LYS A 110 -2.72 12.40 -7.08
N TRP A 111 -3.94 12.11 -7.49
CA TRP A 111 -5.09 13.02 -7.51
C TRP A 111 -5.95 13.01 -6.25
N ILE A 112 -5.67 12.12 -5.28
CA ILE A 112 -6.42 12.10 -4.02
C ILE A 112 -5.86 13.18 -3.09
N ASN A 113 -6.71 14.14 -2.76
CA ASN A 113 -6.36 15.25 -1.87
C ASN A 113 -6.27 14.79 -0.40
N LYS A 114 -5.39 15.44 0.39
CA LYS A 114 -5.25 15.20 1.83
C LYS A 114 -6.59 15.29 2.58
N VAL A 115 -7.41 16.28 2.23
CA VAL A 115 -8.76 16.46 2.78
C VAL A 115 -9.64 15.21 2.63
N VAL A 116 -9.54 14.50 1.51
CA VAL A 116 -10.30 13.27 1.27
C VAL A 116 -9.76 12.14 2.15
N LEU A 117 -8.44 12.07 2.34
CA LEU A 117 -7.80 11.09 3.22
C LEU A 117 -8.21 11.29 4.68
N ASP A 118 -8.22 12.53 5.15
CA ASP A 118 -8.61 12.88 6.52
C ASP A 118 -10.06 12.49 6.80
N LEU A 119 -10.98 12.79 5.87
CA LEU A 119 -12.39 12.38 5.99
C LEU A 119 -12.55 10.85 5.96
N MET A 120 -11.78 10.14 5.13
CA MET A 120 -11.77 8.67 5.13
C MET A 120 -11.26 8.10 6.46
N GLU A 121 -10.30 8.75 7.10
CA GLU A 121 -9.80 8.34 8.40
C GLU A 121 -10.80 8.65 9.53
N GLU A 122 -11.44 9.82 9.50
CA GLU A 122 -12.52 10.19 10.41
C GLU A 122 -13.65 9.15 10.34
N ARG A 123 -14.13 8.81 9.13
CA ARG A 123 -15.13 7.76 8.91
C ARG A 123 -14.72 6.41 9.48
N ARG A 124 -13.43 6.04 9.43
CA ARG A 124 -12.94 4.77 10.01
C ARG A 124 -12.96 4.75 11.53
N LYS A 125 -12.84 5.91 12.18
CA LYS A 125 -12.83 6.03 13.65
C LYS A 125 -14.24 6.04 14.24
N LEU A 126 -15.28 6.31 13.43
CA LEU A 126 -16.66 6.28 13.88
C LEU A 126 -17.10 4.85 14.26
N THR A 127 -17.55 4.70 15.51
CA THR A 127 -18.20 3.50 16.02
C THR A 127 -19.62 3.88 16.43
N ASN A 128 -20.63 3.13 15.97
CA ASN A 128 -22.04 3.29 16.35
C ASN A 128 -22.67 4.70 16.16
N ALA A 129 -22.49 5.31 14.99
CA ALA A 129 -23.17 6.57 14.63
C ALA A 129 -23.57 6.61 13.15
N GLU A 130 -24.76 6.07 12.83
CA GLU A 130 -25.20 5.81 11.45
C GLU A 130 -25.45 7.07 10.61
N ALA A 131 -26.07 8.11 11.20
CA ALA A 131 -26.31 9.38 10.51
C ALA A 131 -24.99 10.07 10.10
N LYS A 132 -24.07 10.26 11.06
CA LYS A 132 -22.75 10.85 10.82
C LYS A 132 -21.92 10.05 9.82
N TYR A 133 -22.06 8.72 9.83
CA TYR A 133 -21.38 7.84 8.88
C TYR A 133 -21.86 8.08 7.44
N ASN A 134 -23.17 8.19 7.23
CA ASN A 134 -23.76 8.41 5.91
C ASN A 134 -23.41 9.81 5.37
N ASP A 135 -23.43 10.83 6.23
CA ASP A 135 -23.01 12.18 5.86
C ASP A 135 -21.54 12.22 5.45
N LEU A 136 -20.65 11.60 6.22
CA LEU A 136 -19.24 11.48 5.87
C LEU A 136 -19.02 10.68 4.60
N LYS A 137 -19.75 9.59 4.38
CA LYS A 137 -19.68 8.80 3.15
C LYS A 137 -20.01 9.67 1.93
N ARG A 138 -21.10 10.44 1.99
CA ARG A 138 -21.52 11.35 0.92
C ARG A 138 -20.48 12.45 0.68
N ASN A 139 -19.98 13.07 1.75
CA ASN A 139 -18.96 14.12 1.65
C ASN A 139 -17.64 13.61 1.06
N ILE A 140 -17.21 12.40 1.43
CA ILE A 140 -16.03 11.75 0.86
C ILE A 140 -16.25 11.54 -0.64
N GLU A 141 -17.40 11.03 -1.06
CA GLU A 141 -17.70 10.73 -2.46
C GLU A 141 -17.69 11.99 -3.34
N ILE A 142 -18.33 13.07 -2.88
CA ILE A 142 -18.32 14.37 -3.58
C ILE A 142 -16.90 14.89 -3.76
N LYS A 143 -16.13 14.97 -2.66
CA LYS A 143 -14.76 15.52 -2.71
C LYS A 143 -13.80 14.62 -3.49
N TYR A 144 -13.99 13.31 -3.42
CA TYR A 144 -13.19 12.34 -4.18
C TYR A 144 -13.43 12.48 -5.68
N ASN A 145 -14.68 12.60 -6.11
CA ASN A 145 -15.02 12.78 -7.52
C ASN A 145 -14.53 14.13 -8.05
N ALA A 146 -14.73 15.21 -7.30
CA ALA A 146 -14.22 16.54 -7.66
C ALA A 146 -12.69 16.54 -7.84
N ALA A 147 -11.95 15.96 -6.89
CA ALA A 147 -10.50 15.86 -6.98
C ALA A 147 -10.03 15.02 -8.18
N LYS A 148 -10.78 13.96 -8.51
CA LYS A 148 -10.51 13.13 -9.69
C LYS A 148 -10.73 13.91 -10.99
N GLU A 149 -11.85 14.62 -11.10
CA GLU A 149 -12.20 15.41 -12.29
C GLU A 149 -11.21 16.55 -12.51
N GLU A 150 -10.87 17.29 -11.45
CA GLU A 150 -9.90 18.37 -11.51
C GLU A 150 -8.55 17.88 -12.05
N TRP A 151 -8.07 16.75 -11.54
CA TRP A 151 -6.83 16.16 -12.02
C TRP A 151 -6.91 15.70 -13.48
N ILE A 152 -8.01 15.04 -13.88
CA ILE A 152 -8.21 14.65 -15.29
C ILE A 152 -8.17 15.89 -16.20
N ASN A 153 -8.85 16.96 -15.82
CA ASN A 153 -8.89 18.20 -16.58
C ASN A 153 -7.51 18.85 -16.69
N GLN A 154 -6.75 18.92 -15.58
CA GLN A 154 -5.37 19.41 -15.59
C GLN A 154 -4.48 18.59 -16.55
N GLN A 155 -4.57 17.26 -16.50
CA GLN A 155 -3.80 16.38 -17.38
C GLN A 155 -4.19 16.55 -18.85
N CYS A 156 -5.47 16.75 -19.15
CA CYS A 156 -5.95 17.04 -20.50
C CYS A 156 -5.41 18.37 -21.03
N GLN A 157 -5.43 19.43 -20.20
CA GLN A 157 -4.89 20.75 -20.55
C GLN A 157 -3.38 20.68 -20.80
N GLU A 158 -2.64 19.98 -19.94
CA GLU A 158 -1.19 19.80 -20.07
C GLU A 158 -0.85 19.11 -21.40
N ARG A 159 -1.54 18.01 -21.73
CA ARG A 159 -1.39 17.31 -23.02
C ARG A 159 -1.77 18.19 -24.21
N ALA A 160 -2.80 19.04 -24.09
CA ALA A 160 -3.17 19.96 -25.15
C ALA A 160 -2.08 21.01 -25.41
N LYS A 161 -1.46 21.57 -24.36
CA LYS A 161 -0.33 22.50 -24.48
C LYS A 161 0.88 21.85 -25.14
N TYR A 162 1.25 20.63 -24.75
CA TYR A 162 2.34 19.91 -25.41
C TYR A 162 2.08 19.67 -26.90
N ARG A 163 0.85 19.31 -27.27
CA ARG A 163 0.48 19.15 -28.69
C ARG A 163 0.61 20.46 -29.48
N GLN A 164 0.19 21.58 -28.92
CA GLN A 164 0.32 22.89 -29.56
C GLN A 164 1.79 23.30 -29.76
N GLN A 165 2.67 23.00 -28.80
CA GLN A 165 4.10 23.27 -28.93
C GLN A 165 4.78 22.41 -30.01
N ILE A 166 4.37 21.14 -30.14
CA ILE A 166 4.89 20.24 -31.19
C ILE A 166 4.46 20.70 -32.59
N HIS A 167 3.23 21.22 -32.74
CA HIS A 167 2.74 21.73 -34.03
C HIS A 167 3.19 23.16 -34.37
N ALA A 168 3.90 23.84 -33.46
CA ALA A 168 4.48 25.17 -33.66
C ALA A 168 5.98 25.14 -34.00
N CYS A 169 6.59 23.95 -34.07
CA CYS A 169 7.96 23.68 -34.50
C CYS A 169 7.91 23.00 -35.88
#